data_AF-A0A961V304-F1
#
_entry.id   AF-A0A961V304-F1
#
_cell.length_a   1.000
_cell.length_b   1.000
_cell.length_c   1.000
_cell.angle_alpha   90.00
_cell.angle_beta   90.00
_cell.angle_gamma   90.00
#
_symmetry.space_group_name_H-M   'P 1'
#
loop_
_entity.id
_entity.type
_entity.pdbx_description
1 polymer ?
#
loop_
_entity_poly.entity_id
_entity_poly.type
_entity_poly.pdbx_seq_one_letter_code
_entity_poly.pdbx_strand_id
1 'polypeptide(L)'
;MYERYSSSLRSSIILDTICKHVFLRGQAMGKRGPKADQEFGDQKVVLSTRIAQETRDALQRAANASGRPISREVEHRLRRSFEDDEKIVQTLGGPQMYAMLRTVAASMTFAASGSDDWLNDPDAYDRAFWATIKVLDALRPPGPIAPGSDWADRRKRYGIGFASVILEEVAKAPPILASPEEKLHPPQRLYRRIASDLGEMHGRIAKVKP
;
A
#
# COMPACT_ATOMS: atom_id res chain seq x y z
N MET A 1 -64.44 -17.11 15.42
CA MET A 1 -63.54 -18.18 14.93
C MET A 1 -62.20 -17.95 15.65
N TYR A 2 -61.92 -18.52 16.84
CA TYR A 2 -61.53 -19.93 17.15
C TYR A 2 -60.38 -20.37 16.22
N GLU A 3 -59.16 -20.76 16.63
CA GLU A 3 -58.60 -21.51 17.79
C GLU A 3 -57.15 -21.00 18.05
N ARG A 4 -56.56 -20.84 19.24
CA ARG A 4 -56.25 -21.73 20.39
C ARG A 4 -55.52 -23.05 20.08
N TYR A 5 -54.20 -23.07 20.35
CA TYR A 5 -53.42 -24.25 20.76
C TYR A 5 -52.44 -23.78 21.87
N SER A 6 -52.65 -24.04 23.16
CA SER A 6 -52.51 -25.32 23.90
C SER A 6 -51.07 -25.83 23.87
N SER A 7 -50.21 -25.43 24.82
CA SER A 7 -49.96 -26.05 26.14
C SER A 7 -49.51 -27.51 26.11
N SER A 8 -48.25 -27.75 26.48
CA SER A 8 -47.82 -29.01 27.10
C SER A 8 -46.63 -28.77 28.02
N LEU A 9 -46.96 -28.52 29.29
CA LEU A 9 -46.13 -28.77 30.46
C LEU A 9 -45.98 -30.29 30.65
N ARG A 10 -44.76 -30.78 30.84
CA ARG A 10 -44.43 -31.99 31.63
C ARG A 10 -43.13 -31.66 32.37
N SER A 11 -43.19 -31.48 33.69
CA SER A 11 -42.86 -32.51 34.69
C SER A 11 -41.39 -32.90 34.59
N SER A 12 -40.52 -32.56 35.54
CA SER A 12 -40.48 -33.28 36.81
C SER A 12 -39.51 -32.57 37.78
N ILE A 13 -40.06 -32.17 38.92
CA ILE A 13 -39.35 -31.85 40.15
C ILE A 13 -39.23 -33.15 40.94
N ILE A 14 -38.00 -33.63 41.16
CA ILE A 14 -37.60 -34.51 42.28
C ILE A 14 -36.17 -34.03 42.64
N LEU A 15 -36.03 -33.19 43.65
CA LEU A 15 -35.59 -33.59 45.01
C LEU A 15 -34.27 -34.38 44.98
N ASP A 16 -33.15 -33.70 45.22
CA ASP A 16 -32.19 -34.26 46.19
C ASP A 16 -31.39 -33.15 46.87
N THR A 17 -32.02 -32.63 47.92
CA THR A 17 -31.35 -32.02 49.06
C THR A 17 -30.66 -33.14 49.82
N ILE A 18 -29.33 -33.26 49.75
CA ILE A 18 -28.42 -33.74 50.82
C ILE A 18 -26.98 -33.71 50.24
N CYS A 19 -26.19 -32.76 50.71
CA CYS A 19 -24.80 -32.96 51.14
C CYS A 19 -24.15 -31.61 51.49
N LYS A 20 -24.67 -31.00 52.56
CA LYS A 20 -23.86 -30.12 53.41
C LYS A 20 -22.81 -31.02 54.08
N HIS A 21 -21.61 -31.11 53.51
CA HIS A 21 -20.42 -31.54 54.24
C HIS A 21 -19.27 -30.60 53.92
N VAL A 22 -19.04 -29.73 54.91
CA VAL A 22 -17.77 -29.14 55.32
C VAL A 22 -16.56 -29.84 54.69
N PHE A 23 -15.87 -29.14 53.80
CA PHE A 23 -14.45 -29.39 53.55
C PHE A 23 -13.71 -28.06 53.47
N LEU A 24 -13.43 -27.49 54.64
CA LEU A 24 -12.35 -26.52 54.82
C LEU A 24 -11.02 -27.26 54.61
N ARG A 25 -10.62 -27.43 53.35
CA ARG A 25 -9.24 -27.79 52.99
C ARG A 25 -8.49 -26.50 52.75
N GLY A 26 -7.56 -26.18 53.65
CA GLY A 26 -6.60 -25.10 53.46
C GLY A 26 -5.90 -25.26 52.12
N GLN A 27 -6.14 -24.31 51.21
CA GLN A 27 -5.37 -24.20 49.99
C GLN A 27 -3.99 -23.66 50.37
N ALA A 28 -3.05 -24.60 50.55
CA ALA A 28 -1.64 -24.28 50.47
C ALA A 28 -1.40 -23.62 49.10
N MET A 29 -1.01 -22.34 49.11
CA MET A 29 -0.64 -21.62 47.90
C MET A 29 0.53 -22.33 47.26
N GLY A 30 0.27 -23.09 46.19
CA GLY A 30 1.30 -23.59 45.31
C GLY A 30 2.13 -22.41 44.83
N LYS A 31 3.45 -22.47 45.04
CA LYS A 31 4.40 -21.46 44.56
C LYS A 31 4.07 -21.20 43.09
N ARG A 32 3.69 -19.96 42.75
CA ARG A 32 3.55 -19.53 41.35
C ARG A 32 4.82 -19.96 40.63
N GLY A 33 4.67 -20.74 39.56
CA GLY A 33 5.78 -21.13 38.72
C GLY A 33 6.56 -19.90 38.23
N PRO A 34 7.80 -20.08 37.77
CA PRO A 34 8.63 -18.98 37.29
C PRO A 34 7.83 -18.17 36.26
N LYS A 35 7.80 -16.84 36.42
CA LYS A 35 7.30 -15.94 35.37
C LYS A 35 8.12 -16.24 34.13
N ALA A 36 7.44 -16.58 33.03
CA ALA A 36 8.10 -16.78 31.76
C ALA A 36 8.83 -15.48 31.40
N ASP A 37 10.15 -15.55 31.37
CA ASP A 37 11.02 -14.50 30.87
C ASP A 37 10.90 -14.52 29.34
N GLN A 38 9.85 -13.87 28.84
CA GLN A 38 9.64 -13.70 27.40
C GLN A 38 10.01 -12.28 27.04
N GLU A 39 11.30 -12.07 26.76
CA GLU A 39 11.77 -11.00 25.90
C GLU A 39 11.03 -11.11 24.55
N PHE A 40 9.93 -10.36 24.43
CA PHE A 40 9.19 -10.06 23.20
C PHE A 40 8.58 -11.23 22.42
N GLY A 41 7.91 -12.16 23.13
CA GLY A 41 6.99 -13.11 22.51
C GLY A 41 5.62 -12.47 22.22
N ASP A 42 5.30 -12.25 20.94
CA ASP A 42 3.93 -12.12 20.38
C ASP A 42 2.89 -11.43 21.29
N GLN A 43 3.24 -10.28 21.87
CA GLN A 43 2.34 -9.56 22.78
C GLN A 43 1.18 -8.97 21.99
N LYS A 44 0.07 -9.73 21.96
CA LYS A 44 -1.18 -9.29 21.34
C LYS A 44 -1.83 -8.24 22.22
N VAL A 45 -1.73 -6.99 21.81
CA VAL A 45 -2.46 -5.88 22.42
C VAL A 45 -3.86 -5.83 21.81
N VAL A 46 -4.88 -5.76 22.66
CA VAL A 46 -6.27 -5.62 22.20
C VAL A 46 -6.48 -4.23 21.63
N LEU A 47 -6.73 -4.15 20.33
CA LEU A 47 -7.12 -2.91 19.64
C LEU A 47 -8.64 -2.77 19.69
N SER A 48 -9.15 -1.92 20.59
CA SER A 48 -10.57 -1.54 20.63
C SER A 48 -10.80 -0.27 19.83
N THR A 49 -11.52 -0.35 18.71
CA THR A 49 -11.83 0.79 17.85
C THR A 49 -13.30 0.79 17.46
N ARG A 50 -13.91 1.97 17.36
CA ARG A 50 -15.25 2.15 16.81
C ARG A 50 -15.11 2.40 15.31
N ILE A 51 -15.73 1.57 14.49
CA ILE A 51 -15.73 1.70 13.03
C ILE A 51 -17.17 1.75 12.52
N ALA A 52 -17.37 2.37 11.35
CA ALA A 52 -18.67 2.38 10.70
C ALA A 52 -19.08 0.95 10.31
N GLN A 53 -20.39 0.67 10.30
CA GLN A 53 -20.93 -0.64 9.94
C GLN A 53 -20.51 -1.04 8.52
N GLU A 54 -20.53 -0.10 7.58
CA GLU A 54 -20.07 -0.31 6.20
C GLU A 54 -18.60 -0.78 6.15
N THR A 55 -17.72 -0.16 6.93
CA THR A 55 -16.30 -0.56 7.02
C THR A 55 -16.16 -1.97 7.58
N ARG A 56 -16.95 -2.32 8.59
CA ARG A 56 -16.98 -3.67 9.17
C ARG A 56 -17.44 -4.71 8.14
N ASP A 57 -18.49 -4.40 7.38
CA ASP A 57 -19.01 -5.28 6.34
C ASP A 57 -18.00 -5.47 5.20
N ALA A 58 -17.31 -4.41 4.80
CA ALA A 58 -16.22 -4.48 3.83
C ALA A 58 -15.06 -5.37 4.31
N LEU A 59 -14.67 -5.25 5.59
CA LEU A 59 -13.65 -6.10 6.20
C LEU A 59 -14.11 -7.56 6.29
N GLN A 60 -15.37 -7.81 6.61
CA GLN A 60 -15.91 -9.18 6.66
C GLN A 60 -15.93 -9.83 5.28
N ARG A 61 -16.32 -9.08 4.23
CA ARG A 61 -16.26 -9.57 2.84
C ARG A 61 -14.82 -9.92 2.44
N ALA A 62 -13.88 -9.04 2.74
CA ALA A 62 -12.46 -9.29 2.47
C ALA A 62 -11.90 -10.49 3.23
N ALA A 63 -12.24 -10.62 4.51
CA ALA A 63 -11.86 -11.74 5.37
C ALA A 63 -12.41 -13.08 4.83
N ASN A 64 -13.66 -13.10 4.40
CA ASN A 64 -14.28 -14.29 3.78
C ASN A 64 -13.58 -14.65 2.46
N ALA A 65 -13.26 -13.65 1.62
CA ALA A 65 -12.56 -13.88 0.36
C ALA A 65 -11.12 -14.36 0.54
N SER A 66 -10.42 -13.89 1.59
CA SER A 66 -9.04 -14.28 1.89
C SER A 66 -8.93 -15.56 2.74
N GLY A 67 -10.04 -16.04 3.29
CA GLY A 67 -10.07 -17.18 4.22
C GLY A 67 -9.43 -16.87 5.58
N ARG A 68 -9.31 -15.59 5.96
CA ARG A 68 -8.67 -15.12 7.21
C ARG A 68 -9.72 -14.64 8.21
N PRO A 69 -9.49 -14.75 9.53
CA PRO A 69 -10.36 -14.10 10.50
C PRO A 69 -10.25 -12.57 10.39
N ILE A 70 -11.34 -11.86 10.69
CA ILE A 70 -11.43 -10.40 10.55
C ILE A 70 -10.29 -9.65 11.24
N SER A 71 -9.84 -10.10 12.41
CA SER A 71 -8.73 -9.49 13.14
C SER A 71 -7.41 -9.59 12.38
N ARG A 72 -7.11 -10.74 11.77
CA ARG A 72 -5.91 -10.92 10.93
C ARG A 72 -6.01 -10.15 9.62
N GLU A 73 -7.19 -10.04 9.04
CA GLU A 73 -7.40 -9.23 7.85
C GLU A 73 -7.16 -7.74 8.15
N VAL A 74 -7.66 -7.24 9.28
CA VAL A 74 -7.38 -5.88 9.77
C VAL A 74 -5.89 -5.67 10.00
N GLU A 75 -5.22 -6.55 10.73
CA GLU A 75 -3.78 -6.48 10.98
C GLU A 75 -2.99 -6.48 9.68
N HIS A 76 -3.34 -7.37 8.74
CA HIS A 76 -2.67 -7.46 7.44
C HIS A 76 -2.81 -6.17 6.64
N ARG A 77 -4.00 -5.56 6.61
CA ARG A 77 -4.25 -4.29 5.90
C ARG A 77 -3.52 -3.12 6.56
N LEU A 78 -3.52 -3.04 7.89
CA LEU A 78 -2.80 -1.99 8.63
C LEU A 78 -1.30 -2.12 8.43
N ARG A 79 -0.74 -3.32 8.57
CA ARG A 79 0.69 -3.56 8.30
C ARG A 79 1.04 -3.17 6.88
N ARG A 80 0.22 -3.61 5.91
CA ARG A 80 0.40 -3.27 4.51
C ARG A 80 0.34 -1.76 4.27
N SER A 81 -0.56 -1.01 4.91
CA SER A 81 -0.59 0.45 4.72
C SER A 81 0.70 1.13 5.19
N PHE A 82 1.30 0.68 6.29
CA PHE A 82 2.58 1.22 6.76
C PHE A 82 3.75 0.77 5.88
N GLU A 83 3.80 -0.51 5.53
CA GLU A 83 4.86 -1.04 4.67
C GLU A 83 4.79 -0.50 3.24
N ASP A 84 3.59 -0.28 2.69
CA ASP A 84 3.43 0.20 1.32
C ASP A 84 3.95 1.64 1.19
N ASP A 85 3.69 2.51 2.17
CA ASP A 85 4.27 3.88 2.19
C ASP A 85 5.80 3.85 2.21
N GLU A 86 6.39 3.01 3.09
CA GLU A 86 7.84 2.88 3.17
C GLU A 86 8.43 2.26 1.90
N LYS A 87 7.79 1.22 1.35
CA LYS A 87 8.20 0.57 0.10
C LYS A 87 8.11 1.54 -1.08
N ILE A 88 7.10 2.40 -1.14
CA ILE A 88 6.97 3.43 -2.19
C ILE A 88 8.16 4.38 -2.10
N VAL A 89 8.49 4.87 -0.90
CA VAL A 89 9.63 5.75 -0.67
C VAL A 89 10.95 5.07 -1.08
N GLN A 90 11.16 3.83 -0.66
CA GLN A 90 12.37 3.06 -1.02
C GLN A 90 12.47 2.81 -2.52
N THR A 91 11.36 2.41 -3.17
CA THR A 91 11.30 2.13 -4.61
C THR A 91 11.60 3.37 -5.44
N LEU A 92 11.19 4.55 -4.97
CA LEU A 92 11.43 5.82 -5.64
C LEU A 92 12.81 6.41 -5.34
N GLY A 93 13.74 5.67 -4.73
CA GLY A 93 15.10 6.16 -4.48
C GLY A 93 15.26 6.95 -3.18
N GLY A 94 14.35 6.78 -2.22
CA GLY A 94 14.43 7.35 -0.89
C GLY A 94 13.55 8.58 -0.67
N PRO A 95 13.51 9.10 0.58
CA PRO A 95 12.57 10.14 0.99
C PRO A 95 12.75 11.46 0.24
N GLN A 96 13.99 11.83 -0.12
CA GLN A 96 14.26 13.06 -0.88
C GLN A 96 13.73 12.99 -2.31
N MET A 97 14.00 11.88 -3.02
CA MET A 97 13.50 11.69 -4.39
C MET A 97 11.97 11.57 -4.41
N TYR A 98 11.39 10.86 -3.43
CA TYR A 98 9.94 10.81 -3.25
C TYR A 98 9.32 12.21 -3.08
N ALA A 99 9.88 13.04 -2.20
CA ALA A 99 9.40 14.40 -1.98
C ALA A 99 9.52 15.27 -3.25
N MET A 100 10.62 15.14 -4.00
CA MET A 100 10.79 15.84 -5.27
C MET A 100 9.71 15.42 -6.29
N LEU A 101 9.54 14.12 -6.52
CA LEU A 101 8.55 13.60 -7.47
C LEU A 101 7.11 13.97 -7.07
N ARG A 102 6.79 13.94 -5.76
CA ARG A 102 5.49 14.37 -5.24
C ARG A 102 5.25 15.87 -5.46
N THR A 103 6.30 16.68 -5.35
CA THR A 103 6.22 18.12 -5.64
C THR A 103 5.97 18.38 -7.12
N VAL A 104 6.67 17.65 -8.01
CA VAL A 104 6.44 17.70 -9.46
C VAL A 104 5.02 17.27 -9.82
N ALA A 105 4.54 16.16 -9.26
CA ALA A 105 3.18 15.68 -9.52
C ALA A 105 2.13 16.71 -9.06
N ALA A 106 2.31 17.31 -7.88
CA ALA A 106 1.41 18.34 -7.38
C ALA A 106 1.38 19.60 -8.26
N SER A 107 2.55 20.05 -8.75
CA SER A 107 2.62 21.23 -9.64
C SER A 107 1.97 20.96 -11.00
N MET A 108 2.16 19.77 -11.56
CA MET A 108 1.48 19.34 -12.79
C MET A 108 -0.04 19.34 -12.63
N THR A 109 -0.56 18.70 -11.58
CA THR A 109 -2.01 18.67 -11.28
C THR A 109 -2.60 20.07 -11.15
N PHE A 110 -1.90 20.99 -10.49
CA PHE A 110 -2.36 22.36 -10.34
C PHE A 110 -2.32 23.14 -11.66
N ALA A 111 -1.24 23.02 -12.43
CA ALA A 111 -1.09 23.70 -13.73
C ALA A 111 -2.05 23.16 -14.80
N ALA A 112 -2.40 21.87 -14.71
CA ALA A 112 -3.38 21.20 -15.56
C ALA A 112 -4.84 21.43 -15.10
N SER A 113 -5.06 22.15 -13.99
CA SER A 113 -6.42 22.41 -13.49
C SER A 113 -7.29 23.05 -14.57
N GLY A 114 -8.56 22.64 -14.62
CA GLY A 114 -9.51 23.04 -15.65
C GLY A 114 -9.58 22.13 -16.88
N SER A 115 -8.77 21.06 -16.94
CA SER A 115 -8.89 20.01 -17.95
C SER A 115 -9.18 18.67 -17.27
N ASP A 116 -10.29 18.01 -17.64
CA ASP A 116 -10.66 16.68 -17.13
C ASP A 116 -9.71 15.59 -17.65
N ASP A 117 -9.03 15.86 -18.77
CA ASP A 117 -8.11 14.95 -19.43
C ASP A 117 -6.91 15.72 -20.00
N TRP A 118 -6.11 16.27 -19.09
CA TRP A 118 -4.97 17.12 -19.42
C TRP A 118 -3.91 16.45 -20.30
N LEU A 119 -3.90 15.11 -20.37
CA LEU A 119 -2.98 14.36 -21.23
C LEU A 119 -3.40 14.38 -22.71
N ASN A 120 -4.66 14.68 -23.01
CA ASN A 120 -5.20 14.82 -24.37
C ASN A 120 -5.42 16.28 -24.79
N ASP A 121 -5.23 17.22 -23.87
CA ASP A 121 -5.31 18.66 -24.09
C ASP A 121 -3.89 19.24 -24.24
N PRO A 122 -3.48 19.67 -25.46
CA PRO A 122 -2.14 20.19 -25.70
C PRO A 122 -1.77 21.39 -24.83
N ASP A 123 -2.72 22.29 -24.54
CA ASP A 123 -2.45 23.47 -23.70
C ASP A 123 -2.22 23.06 -22.24
N ALA A 124 -3.11 22.22 -21.69
CA ALA A 124 -2.95 21.72 -20.33
C ALA A 124 -1.68 20.88 -20.15
N TYR A 125 -1.31 20.09 -21.16
CA TYR A 125 -0.05 19.35 -21.19
C TYR A 125 1.17 20.27 -21.14
N ASP A 126 1.20 21.31 -21.98
CA ASP A 126 2.30 22.28 -22.00
C ASP A 126 2.42 23.04 -20.68
N ARG A 127 1.30 23.43 -20.07
CA ARG A 127 1.30 24.05 -18.72
C ARG A 127 1.90 23.11 -17.68
N ALA A 128 1.50 21.84 -17.67
CA ALA A 128 2.04 20.83 -16.76
C ALA A 128 3.54 20.60 -17.00
N PHE A 129 3.97 20.50 -18.26
CA PHE A 129 5.38 20.35 -18.63
C PHE A 129 6.24 21.51 -18.10
N TRP A 130 5.83 22.76 -18.36
CA TRP A 130 6.58 23.93 -17.88
C TRP A 130 6.58 24.03 -16.35
N ALA A 131 5.50 23.63 -15.68
CA ALA A 131 5.46 23.53 -14.22
C ALA A 131 6.48 22.52 -13.69
N THR A 132 6.62 21.35 -14.33
CA THR A 132 7.66 20.35 -14.01
C THR A 132 9.05 20.94 -14.16
N ILE A 133 9.36 21.57 -15.30
CA ILE A 133 10.67 22.18 -15.55
C ILE A 133 10.98 23.23 -14.49
N LYS A 134 10.02 24.08 -14.13
CA LYS A 134 10.21 25.12 -13.12
C LYS A 134 10.51 24.57 -11.73
N VAL A 135 9.85 23.49 -11.32
CA VAL A 135 10.11 22.82 -10.02
C VAL A 135 11.51 22.21 -10.01
N LEU A 136 11.89 21.50 -11.07
CA LEU A 136 13.22 20.88 -11.17
C LEU A 136 14.34 21.92 -11.19
N ASP A 137 14.13 23.04 -11.88
CA ASP A 137 15.07 24.17 -11.88
C ASP A 137 15.20 24.81 -10.48
N ALA A 138 14.09 24.95 -9.75
CA ALA A 138 14.11 25.49 -8.38
C ALA A 138 14.80 24.58 -7.36
N LEU A 139 14.75 23.26 -7.56
CA LEU A 139 15.40 22.26 -6.71
C LEU A 139 16.87 22.00 -7.09
N ARG A 140 17.35 22.64 -8.15
CA ARG A 140 18.73 22.51 -8.59
C ARG A 140 19.69 22.98 -7.48
N PRO A 141 20.69 22.16 -7.10
CA PRO A 141 21.69 22.58 -6.12
C PRO A 141 22.37 23.89 -6.56
N PRO A 142 22.56 24.85 -5.64
CA PRO A 142 23.26 26.08 -5.96
C PRO A 142 24.75 25.80 -6.21
N GLY A 143 25.38 26.66 -6.99
CA GLY A 143 26.81 26.62 -7.25
C GLY A 143 27.15 26.59 -8.74
N PRO A 144 28.33 27.12 -9.12
CA PRO A 144 28.78 27.03 -10.49
C PRO A 144 28.96 25.56 -10.84
N ILE A 145 28.42 25.17 -11.99
CA ILE A 145 28.89 23.97 -12.64
C ILE A 145 30.38 24.21 -12.95
N ALA A 146 31.28 23.40 -12.39
CA ALA A 146 32.72 23.54 -12.61
C ALA A 146 33.03 23.72 -14.11
N PRO A 147 33.53 24.89 -14.55
CA PRO A 147 33.88 25.14 -15.93
C PRO A 147 35.17 24.36 -16.27
N GLY A 148 35.27 23.82 -17.48
CA GLY A 148 36.54 23.28 -17.99
C GLY A 148 36.66 21.77 -18.06
N SER A 149 35.56 21.04 -18.16
CA SER A 149 35.63 19.63 -18.48
C SER A 149 34.57 19.29 -19.52
N ASP A 150 34.92 18.46 -20.51
CA ASP A 150 34.04 17.86 -21.56
C ASP A 150 32.77 17.17 -20.96
N TRP A 151 32.65 17.19 -19.64
CA TRP A 151 31.52 16.81 -18.83
C TRP A 151 30.27 17.65 -19.02
N ALA A 152 30.31 18.91 -19.46
CA ALA A 152 29.07 19.65 -19.74
C ALA A 152 28.27 19.01 -20.89
N ASP A 153 28.94 18.79 -22.03
CA ASP A 153 28.35 18.10 -23.18
C ASP A 153 28.12 16.62 -22.92
N ARG A 154 29.02 15.96 -22.19
CA ARG A 154 28.77 14.58 -21.74
C ARG A 154 27.56 14.49 -20.81
N ARG A 155 27.33 15.41 -19.87
CA ARG A 155 26.17 15.37 -18.96
C ARG A 155 24.85 15.48 -19.71
N LYS A 156 24.75 16.41 -20.67
CA LYS A 156 23.57 16.52 -21.52
C LYS A 156 23.37 15.24 -22.34
N ARG A 157 24.44 14.71 -22.95
CA ARG A 157 24.40 13.44 -23.70
C ARG A 157 24.05 12.24 -22.82
N TYR A 158 24.55 12.16 -21.59
CA TYR A 158 24.23 11.09 -20.65
C TYR A 158 22.79 11.19 -20.17
N GLY A 159 22.34 12.36 -19.73
CA GLY A 159 20.96 12.54 -19.26
C GLY A 159 19.95 12.21 -20.35
N ILE A 160 20.15 12.78 -21.56
CA ILE A 160 19.30 12.49 -22.71
C ILE A 160 19.44 11.01 -23.12
N GLY A 161 20.66 10.49 -23.24
CA GLY A 161 20.91 9.11 -23.65
C GLY A 161 20.31 8.07 -22.69
N PHE A 162 20.45 8.26 -21.38
CA PHE A 162 19.82 7.38 -20.38
C PHE A 162 18.29 7.48 -20.43
N ALA A 163 17.74 8.69 -20.56
CA ALA A 163 16.30 8.87 -20.70
C ALA A 163 15.78 8.18 -21.97
N SER A 164 16.47 8.35 -23.11
CA SER A 164 16.14 7.68 -24.38
C SER A 164 16.18 6.17 -24.25
N VAL A 165 17.22 5.59 -23.64
CA VAL A 165 17.32 4.14 -23.42
C VAL A 165 16.18 3.64 -22.53
N ILE A 166 15.87 4.33 -21.43
CA ILE A 166 14.77 3.93 -20.54
C ILE A 166 13.44 4.01 -21.29
N LEU A 167 13.18 5.08 -22.04
CA LEU A 167 11.95 5.25 -22.81
C LEU A 167 11.82 4.17 -23.90
N GLU A 168 12.92 3.83 -24.56
CA GLU A 168 12.96 2.76 -25.56
C GLU A 168 12.66 1.38 -24.93
N GLU A 169 13.27 1.08 -23.79
CA GLU A 169 13.03 -0.19 -23.08
C GLU A 169 11.60 -0.27 -22.52
N VAL A 170 11.06 0.84 -22.02
CA VAL A 170 9.65 0.92 -21.60
C VAL A 170 8.72 0.73 -22.80
N ALA A 171 9.01 1.35 -23.94
CA ALA A 171 8.20 1.20 -25.16
C ALA A 171 8.18 -0.24 -25.67
N LYS A 172 9.29 -0.98 -25.55
CA LYS A 172 9.39 -2.40 -25.92
C LYS A 172 8.74 -3.34 -24.89
N ALA A 173 8.61 -2.91 -23.64
CA ALA A 173 8.09 -3.75 -22.57
C ALA A 173 6.58 -4.01 -22.74
N PRO A 174 6.10 -5.26 -22.53
CA PRO A 174 4.67 -5.53 -22.50
C PRO A 174 3.96 -4.71 -21.42
N PRO A 175 2.82 -4.06 -21.71
CA PRO A 175 2.05 -3.27 -20.75
C PRO A 175 1.18 -4.17 -19.85
N ILE A 176 1.72 -5.31 -19.43
CA ILE A 176 1.06 -6.30 -18.58
C ILE A 176 2.04 -6.64 -17.46
N LEU A 177 1.55 -6.67 -16.22
CA LEU A 177 2.36 -7.06 -15.07
C LEU A 177 2.91 -8.46 -15.25
N ALA A 178 4.20 -8.62 -14.94
CA ALA A 178 4.84 -9.93 -14.95
C ALA A 178 4.16 -10.86 -13.93
N SER A 179 3.98 -12.12 -14.31
CA SER A 179 3.52 -13.15 -13.38
C SER A 179 4.53 -13.31 -12.23
N PRO A 180 4.11 -13.60 -10.99
CA PRO A 180 5.02 -13.90 -9.88
C PRO A 180 6.05 -15.00 -10.20
N GLU A 181 5.73 -15.92 -11.10
CA GLU A 181 6.60 -17.04 -11.50
C GLU A 181 7.61 -16.67 -12.58
N GLU A 182 7.43 -15.54 -13.26
CA GLU A 182 8.25 -15.13 -14.38
C GLU A 182 9.63 -14.62 -13.91
N LYS A 183 10.69 -15.31 -14.31
CA LYS A 183 12.08 -14.97 -13.96
C LYS A 183 12.59 -13.82 -14.84
N LEU A 184 12.28 -12.59 -14.45
CA LEU A 184 12.78 -11.37 -15.10
C LEU A 184 13.96 -10.77 -14.33
N HIS A 185 14.91 -10.19 -15.06
CA HIS A 185 15.96 -9.37 -14.44
C HIS A 185 15.34 -8.11 -13.81
N PRO A 186 15.95 -7.55 -12.74
CA PRO A 186 15.38 -6.39 -12.04
C PRO A 186 15.00 -5.20 -12.93
N PRO A 187 15.80 -4.78 -13.93
CA PRO A 187 15.41 -3.68 -14.83
C PRO A 187 14.19 -4.01 -15.69
N GLN A 188 14.10 -5.24 -16.19
CA GLN A 188 12.96 -5.67 -17.02
C GLN A 188 11.63 -5.65 -16.25
N ARG A 189 11.66 -6.02 -14.96
CA ARG A 189 10.48 -5.89 -14.08
C ARG A 189 10.06 -4.44 -13.92
N LEU A 190 11.03 -3.54 -13.75
CA LEU A 190 10.76 -2.11 -13.66
C LEU A 190 10.13 -1.57 -14.94
N TYR A 191 10.70 -1.87 -16.11
CA TYR A 191 10.18 -1.39 -17.39
C TYR A 191 8.76 -1.90 -17.68
N ARG A 192 8.47 -3.17 -17.40
CA ARG A 192 7.09 -3.71 -17.52
C ARG A 192 6.11 -3.06 -16.56
N ARG A 193 6.55 -2.77 -15.33
CA ARG A 193 5.71 -2.08 -14.37
C ARG A 193 5.37 -0.67 -14.87
N ILE A 194 6.37 0.09 -15.31
CA ILE A 194 6.18 1.41 -15.89
C ILE A 194 5.26 1.32 -17.12
N ALA A 195 5.47 0.37 -18.03
CA ALA A 195 4.64 0.17 -19.20
C ALA A 195 3.17 -0.13 -18.84
N SER A 196 2.94 -0.98 -17.83
CA SER A 196 1.61 -1.27 -17.30
C SER A 196 0.96 -0.05 -16.65
N ASP A 197 1.72 0.72 -15.86
CA ASP A 197 1.21 1.91 -15.16
C ASP A 197 0.87 3.05 -16.14
N LEU A 198 1.57 3.13 -17.28
CA LEU A 198 1.29 4.09 -18.34
C LEU A 198 -0.02 3.83 -19.10
N GLY A 199 -0.53 2.59 -19.09
CA GLY A 199 -1.77 2.21 -19.79
C GLY A 199 -1.77 2.64 -21.26
N GLU A 200 -2.78 3.41 -21.67
CA GLU A 200 -2.93 3.88 -23.06
C GLU A 200 -1.79 4.82 -23.51
N MET A 201 -1.10 5.48 -22.58
CA MET A 201 0.03 6.37 -22.91
C MET A 201 1.25 5.61 -23.42
N HIS A 202 1.37 4.31 -23.08
CA HIS A 202 2.49 3.47 -23.51
C HIS A 202 2.68 3.50 -25.03
N GLY A 203 1.58 3.46 -25.79
CA GLY A 203 1.60 3.51 -27.25
C GLY A 203 2.08 4.84 -27.85
N ARG A 204 2.10 5.94 -27.08
CA ARG A 204 2.65 7.23 -27.53
C ARG A 204 4.18 7.21 -27.48
N ILE A 205 4.74 6.63 -26.43
CA ILE A 205 6.19 6.51 -26.26
C ILE A 205 6.78 5.66 -27.40
N ALA A 206 6.10 4.58 -27.78
CA ALA A 206 6.52 3.73 -28.90
C ALA A 206 6.56 4.46 -30.27
N LYS A 207 5.85 5.59 -30.42
CA LYS A 207 5.84 6.38 -31.66
C LYS A 207 6.94 7.44 -31.70
N VAL A 208 7.54 7.77 -30.55
CA VAL A 208 8.66 8.73 -30.49
C VAL A 208 9.89 8.01 -31.03
N LYS A 209 10.19 8.22 -32.30
CA LYS A 209 11.42 7.72 -32.92
C LYS A 209 12.61 8.50 -32.33
N PRO A 210 13.64 7.82 -31.79
CA PRO A 210 14.81 8.47 -31.23
C PRO A 210 15.60 9.27 -32.28
#